data_AF-A0A2N6CWQ9-F1
#
_entry.id   AF-A0A2N6CWQ9-F1
#
_cell.length_a   1.000
_cell.length_b   1.000
_cell.length_c   1.000
_cell.angle_alpha   90.00
_cell.angle_beta   90.00
_cell.angle_gamma   90.00
#
_symmetry.space_group_name_H-M   'P 1'
#
loop_
_entity.id
_entity.type
_entity.pdbx_description
1 polymer ?
#
loop_
_entity_poly.entity_id
_entity_poly.type
_entity_poly.pdbx_seq_one_letter_code
_entity_poly.pdbx_strand_id
1 'polypeptide(L)'
;MQISTLQFQPRPIPTLFLLLILLPLFLSLGFWQLDRAQQKRTTANTMETRRKLPPLIVSEQPVTAEEIEFRTLSVSGQFVPAGQLLITNRKHLGKPGYHVITPLRLQGSNRHLLVNRGWVAAVNNHPPAIETPTGPITLSGETNIPSPPAIELEFDLHNSILWPFLTLENYRAWSGLDIFPFVILQSPDSPHGFGRAWASARPGEGMHLGYAIQWFAFGLLSLALWLRLSLTRLSSLVTAKENR
;
A
#
# COMPACT_ATOMS: atom_id res chain seq x y z
N MET A 1 -6.94 -12.18 -62.92
CA MET A 1 -6.75 -12.22 -61.46
C MET A 1 -6.45 -10.81 -60.98
N GLN A 2 -7.46 -10.06 -60.50
CA GLN A 2 -7.27 -8.77 -59.82
C GLN A 2 -8.12 -8.78 -58.56
N ILE A 3 -7.44 -9.02 -57.44
CA ILE A 3 -7.99 -9.03 -56.09
C ILE A 3 -7.67 -7.65 -55.50
N SER A 4 -8.62 -6.71 -55.57
CA SER A 4 -9.02 -5.81 -54.47
C SER A 4 -9.88 -4.66 -55.01
N THR A 5 -11.14 -4.63 -54.59
CA THR A 5 -12.14 -3.60 -54.94
C THR A 5 -12.43 -2.68 -53.75
N LEU A 6 -11.39 -2.36 -52.97
CA LEU A 6 -11.49 -1.51 -51.77
C LEU A 6 -11.12 -0.07 -52.13
N GLN A 7 -12.01 0.88 -51.85
CA GLN A 7 -11.75 2.32 -51.95
C GLN A 7 -11.67 2.94 -50.55
N PHE A 8 -10.61 3.70 -50.31
CA PHE A 8 -10.43 4.44 -49.06
C PHE A 8 -11.11 5.82 -49.14
N GLN A 9 -12.15 6.02 -48.34
CA GLN A 9 -12.97 7.24 -48.28
C GLN A 9 -13.17 7.67 -46.81
N PRO A 10 -12.15 8.26 -46.15
CA PRO A 10 -12.25 8.69 -44.78
C PRO A 10 -13.22 9.88 -44.66
N ARG A 11 -14.19 9.77 -43.75
CA ARG A 11 -15.11 10.88 -43.46
C ARG A 11 -14.43 11.90 -42.54
N PRO A 12 -14.54 13.22 -42.79
CA PRO A 12 -13.75 14.23 -42.10
C PRO A 12 -14.07 14.29 -40.60
N ILE A 13 -15.35 14.27 -40.21
CA ILE A 13 -15.77 14.35 -38.80
C ILE A 13 -15.21 13.19 -37.95
N PRO A 14 -15.44 11.90 -38.27
CA PRO A 14 -14.90 10.81 -37.46
C PRO A 14 -13.38 10.72 -37.52
N THR A 15 -12.75 11.15 -38.62
CA THR A 15 -11.30 11.22 -38.73
C THR A 15 -10.73 12.26 -37.76
N LEU A 16 -11.28 13.47 -37.74
CA LEU A 16 -10.86 14.53 -36.82
C LEU A 16 -11.12 14.12 -35.36
N PHE A 17 -12.28 13.53 -35.06
CA PHE A 17 -12.59 13.05 -33.71
C PHE A 17 -11.61 11.97 -33.23
N LEU A 18 -11.29 11.00 -34.08
CA LEU A 18 -10.30 9.97 -33.76
C LEU A 18 -8.91 10.59 -33.49
N LEU A 19 -8.42 11.42 -34.40
CA LEU A 19 -7.06 11.95 -34.36
C LEU A 19 -6.86 12.99 -33.27
N LEU A 20 -7.85 13.85 -33.02
CA LEU A 20 -7.72 14.97 -32.10
C LEU A 20 -8.19 14.64 -30.67
N ILE A 21 -9.01 13.61 -30.50
CA ILE A 21 -9.61 13.30 -29.19
C ILE A 21 -9.26 11.89 -28.75
N LEU A 22 -9.72 10.86 -29.47
CA LEU A 22 -9.59 9.48 -28.99
C LEU A 22 -8.13 9.01 -28.89
N LEU A 23 -7.33 9.20 -29.94
CA LEU A 23 -5.94 8.76 -29.92
C LEU A 23 -5.10 9.50 -28.88
N PRO A 24 -5.13 10.85 -28.79
CA PRO A 24 -4.42 11.57 -27.73
C PRO A 24 -4.84 11.14 -26.33
N LEU A 25 -6.15 10.95 -26.09
CA LEU A 25 -6.68 10.53 -24.80
C LEU A 25 -6.17 9.13 -24.41
N PHE A 26 -6.35 8.13 -25.28
CA PHE A 26 -5.95 6.76 -24.97
C PHE A 26 -4.44 6.60 -24.84
N LEU A 27 -3.66 7.27 -25.68
CA LEU A 27 -2.20 7.27 -25.55
C LEU A 27 -1.76 7.94 -24.24
N SER A 28 -2.32 9.11 -23.91
CA SER A 28 -2.00 9.83 -22.67
C SER A 28 -2.32 8.99 -21.43
N LEU A 29 -3.50 8.35 -21.39
CA LEU A 29 -3.89 7.46 -20.30
C LEU A 29 -3.00 6.21 -20.22
N GLY A 30 -2.61 5.64 -21.37
CA GLY A 30 -1.68 4.53 -21.43
C GLY A 30 -0.31 4.88 -20.84
N PHE A 31 0.26 6.01 -21.26
CA PHE A 31 1.54 6.51 -20.70
C PHE A 31 1.44 6.87 -19.22
N TRP A 32 0.34 7.50 -18.79
CA TRP A 32 0.12 7.79 -17.38
C TRP A 32 0.08 6.51 -16.52
N GLN A 33 -0.55 5.45 -17.01
CA GLN A 33 -0.54 4.16 -16.32
C GLN A 33 0.85 3.51 -16.29
N LEU A 34 1.65 3.63 -17.36
CA LEU A 34 3.04 3.18 -17.36
C LEU A 34 3.91 3.94 -16.35
N ASP A 35 3.74 5.26 -16.26
CA ASP A 35 4.43 6.09 -15.27
C ASP A 35 4.06 5.68 -13.84
N ARG A 36 2.77 5.44 -13.56
CA ARG A 36 2.33 4.90 -12.27
C ARG A 36 2.92 3.53 -11.97
N ALA A 37 2.97 2.63 -12.95
CA ALA A 37 3.62 1.33 -12.79
C ALA A 37 5.11 1.49 -12.44
N GLN A 38 5.81 2.39 -13.12
CA GLN A 38 7.23 2.65 -12.88
C GLN A 38 7.47 3.24 -11.48
N GLN A 39 6.63 4.17 -11.02
CA GLN A 39 6.70 4.70 -9.65
C GLN A 39 6.57 3.56 -8.62
N LYS A 40 5.57 2.68 -8.79
CA LYS A 40 5.38 1.52 -7.90
C LYS A 40 6.57 0.57 -7.91
N ARG A 41 7.13 0.32 -9.09
CA ARG A 41 8.33 -0.51 -9.26
C ARG A 41 9.53 0.07 -8.52
N THR A 42 9.81 1.37 -8.70
CA THR A 42 10.93 2.05 -8.03
C THR A 42 10.78 1.97 -6.52
N THR A 43 9.59 2.27 -5.97
CA THR A 43 9.35 2.14 -4.53
C THR A 43 9.55 0.70 -4.04
N ALA A 44 9.03 -0.30 -4.76
CA ALA A 44 9.19 -1.71 -4.40
C ALA A 44 10.66 -2.14 -4.41
N ASN A 45 11.44 -1.70 -5.40
CA ASN A 45 12.87 -1.99 -5.48
C ASN A 45 13.66 -1.32 -4.35
N THR A 46 13.33 -0.07 -4.00
CA THR A 46 13.91 0.63 -2.86
C THR A 46 13.58 -0.10 -1.55
N MET A 47 12.33 -0.50 -1.35
CA MET A 47 11.90 -1.30 -0.21
C MET A 47 12.71 -2.60 -0.10
N GLU A 48 12.82 -3.35 -1.18
CA GLU A 48 13.53 -4.65 -1.20
C GLU A 48 15.03 -4.48 -0.93
N THR A 49 15.65 -3.47 -1.55
CA THR A 49 17.08 -3.18 -1.36
C THR A 49 17.37 -2.80 0.09
N ARG A 50 16.55 -1.91 0.67
CA ARG A 50 16.76 -1.42 2.03
C ARG A 50 16.47 -2.49 3.09
N ARG A 51 15.49 -3.37 2.86
CA ARG A 51 15.21 -4.52 3.75
C ARG A 51 16.35 -5.53 3.82
N LYS A 52 17.17 -5.64 2.77
CA LYS A 52 18.34 -6.53 2.71
C LYS A 52 19.57 -5.96 3.42
N LEU A 53 19.58 -4.67 3.76
CA LEU A 53 20.67 -4.07 4.52
C LEU A 53 20.70 -4.64 5.95
N PRO A 54 21.87 -4.68 6.61
CA PRO A 54 21.96 -5.07 8.00
C PRO A 54 20.98 -4.27 8.88
N PRO A 55 20.36 -4.91 9.90
CA PRO A 55 19.45 -4.22 10.79
C PRO A 55 20.10 -2.97 11.40
N LEU A 56 19.39 -1.85 11.36
CA LEU A 56 19.84 -0.62 12.00
C LEU A 56 19.62 -0.75 13.51
N ILE A 57 20.67 -0.59 14.29
CA ILE A 57 20.59 -0.64 15.75
C ILE A 57 19.98 0.67 16.23
N VAL A 58 18.84 0.60 16.92
CA VAL A 58 18.18 1.74 17.54
C VAL A 58 18.80 1.97 18.90
N SER A 59 19.41 3.14 19.07
CA SER A 59 19.98 3.62 20.32
C SER A 59 19.28 4.91 20.76
N GLU A 60 19.81 5.60 21.76
CA GLU A 60 19.23 6.84 22.28
C GLU A 60 19.25 8.00 21.26
N GLN A 61 20.23 7.97 20.35
CA GLN A 61 20.39 8.98 19.31
C GLN A 61 19.13 9.06 18.43
N PRO A 62 18.70 10.28 18.08
CA PRO A 62 17.61 10.45 17.13
C PRO A 62 18.02 9.86 15.78
N VAL A 63 17.11 9.09 15.19
CA VAL A 63 17.21 8.57 13.83
C VAL A 63 16.22 9.33 12.95
N THR A 64 16.62 9.62 11.72
CA THR A 64 15.74 10.34 10.77
C THR A 64 14.72 9.38 10.15
N ALA A 65 13.63 9.93 9.61
CA ALA A 65 12.63 9.13 8.89
C ALA A 65 13.26 8.42 7.68
N GLU A 66 14.14 9.11 6.97
CA GLU A 66 14.87 8.61 5.79
C GLU A 66 15.85 7.49 6.13
N GLU A 67 16.44 7.49 7.34
CA GLU A 67 17.33 6.43 7.80
C GLU A 67 16.57 5.14 8.09
N ILE A 68 15.38 5.25 8.69
CA ILE A 68 14.59 4.09 9.13
C ILE A 68 13.61 3.59 8.07
N GLU A 69 13.36 4.37 7.01
CA GLU A 69 12.43 4.01 5.94
C GLU A 69 12.85 2.68 5.32
N PHE A 70 11.91 1.72 5.26
CA PHE A 70 12.11 0.37 4.71
C PHE A 70 13.31 -0.40 5.27
N ARG A 71 13.83 -0.03 6.45
CA ARG A 71 14.88 -0.77 7.14
C ARG A 71 14.28 -1.68 8.20
N THR A 72 14.94 -2.83 8.38
CA THR A 72 14.79 -3.62 9.60
C THR A 72 15.54 -2.90 10.71
N LEU A 73 14.89 -2.70 11.84
CA LEU A 73 15.46 -2.15 13.06
C LEU A 73 15.77 -3.27 14.04
N SER A 74 16.82 -3.10 14.83
CA SER A 74 17.17 -3.96 15.97
C SER A 74 17.24 -3.09 17.22
N VAL A 75 16.55 -3.49 18.29
CA VAL A 75 16.46 -2.71 19.52
C VAL A 75 16.60 -3.61 20.74
N SER A 76 17.38 -3.17 21.71
CA SER A 76 17.54 -3.86 23.00
C SER A 76 16.93 -3.02 24.12
N GLY A 77 16.17 -3.66 24.99
CA GLY A 77 15.46 -2.96 26.06
C GLY A 77 14.66 -3.89 26.95
N GLN A 78 13.76 -3.32 27.72
CA GLN A 78 12.83 -4.06 28.57
C GLN A 78 11.41 -3.57 28.33
N PHE A 79 10.46 -4.49 28.17
CA PHE A 79 9.07 -4.10 28.03
C PHE A 79 8.56 -3.41 29.28
N VAL A 80 7.65 -2.45 29.10
CA VAL A 80 6.94 -1.75 30.18
C VAL A 80 5.45 -2.16 30.10
N PRO A 81 5.04 -3.25 30.79
CA PRO A 81 3.67 -3.77 30.71
C PRO A 81 2.59 -2.75 31.08
N ALA A 82 2.91 -1.80 31.98
CA ALA A 82 2.00 -0.76 32.42
C ALA A 82 1.55 0.19 31.29
N GLY A 83 2.34 0.33 30.23
CA GLY A 83 1.97 1.13 29.05
C GLY A 83 1.41 0.29 27.90
N GLN A 84 1.09 -0.99 28.13
CA GLN A 84 0.55 -1.84 27.07
C GLN A 84 -0.89 -1.46 26.73
N LEU A 85 -1.20 -1.40 25.44
CA LEU A 85 -2.55 -1.24 24.93
C LEU A 85 -2.84 -2.19 23.78
N LEU A 86 -4.12 -2.30 23.42
CA LEU A 86 -4.64 -3.20 22.42
C LEU A 86 -5.39 -2.44 21.34
N ILE A 87 -5.00 -2.63 20.08
CA ILE A 87 -5.74 -2.08 18.95
C ILE A 87 -6.85 -3.05 18.55
N THR A 88 -8.08 -2.58 18.61
CA THR A 88 -9.30 -3.35 18.35
C THR A 88 -9.60 -3.48 16.86
N ASN A 89 -10.67 -4.23 16.54
CA ASN A 89 -11.15 -4.43 15.18
C ASN A 89 -10.07 -4.97 14.22
N ARG A 90 -9.17 -5.82 14.75
CA ARG A 90 -8.15 -6.50 13.94
C ARG A 90 -8.65 -7.90 13.62
N LYS A 91 -8.77 -8.22 12.34
CA LYS A 91 -9.15 -9.56 11.89
C LYS A 91 -7.94 -10.27 11.33
N HIS A 92 -7.76 -11.52 11.70
CA HIS A 92 -6.75 -12.41 11.13
C HIS A 92 -7.40 -13.75 10.79
N LEU A 93 -7.30 -14.17 9.53
CA LEU A 93 -7.92 -15.41 9.02
C LEU A 93 -9.41 -15.54 9.38
N GLY A 94 -10.16 -14.44 9.24
CA GLY A 94 -11.59 -14.39 9.53
C GLY A 94 -11.96 -14.31 11.02
N LYS A 95 -11.00 -14.41 11.94
CA LYS A 95 -11.25 -14.33 13.39
C LYS A 95 -11.04 -12.90 13.91
N PRO A 96 -11.91 -12.40 14.80
CA PRO A 96 -11.70 -11.12 15.46
C PRO A 96 -10.59 -11.22 16.51
N GLY A 97 -9.90 -10.11 16.74
CA GLY A 97 -8.82 -10.02 17.70
C GLY A 97 -8.23 -8.62 17.79
N TYR A 98 -7.02 -8.56 18.34
CA TYR A 98 -6.39 -7.32 18.74
C TYR A 98 -4.92 -7.31 18.31
N HIS A 99 -4.37 -6.14 17.97
CA HIS A 99 -2.92 -5.98 17.94
C HIS A 99 -2.42 -5.56 19.31
N VAL A 100 -1.35 -6.18 19.79
CA VAL A 100 -0.72 -5.86 21.07
C VAL A 100 0.36 -4.80 20.86
N ILE A 101 0.18 -3.62 21.44
CA ILE A 101 1.18 -2.55 21.43
C ILE A 101 1.79 -2.48 22.82
N THR A 102 3.09 -2.75 22.92
CA THR A 102 3.81 -2.68 24.20
C THR A 102 5.01 -1.76 24.04
N PRO A 103 5.18 -0.75 24.92
CA PRO A 103 6.39 0.07 24.94
C PRO A 103 7.59 -0.76 25.42
N LEU A 104 8.72 -0.55 24.76
CA LEU A 104 10.02 -1.09 25.13
C LEU A 104 10.90 0.08 25.59
N ARG A 105 11.28 0.10 26.87
CA ARG A 105 12.28 1.05 27.36
C ARG A 105 13.65 0.63 26.85
N LEU A 106 14.34 1.51 26.13
CA LEU A 106 15.66 1.21 25.58
C LEU A 106 16.67 0.95 26.70
N GLN A 107 17.59 0.03 26.46
CA GLN A 107 18.69 -0.23 27.40
C GLN A 107 19.58 1.02 27.52
N GLY A 108 19.78 1.49 28.76
CA GLY A 108 20.61 2.66 29.04
C GLY A 108 19.96 4.02 28.73
N SER A 109 18.67 4.06 28.38
CA SER A 109 17.93 5.30 28.12
C SER A 109 16.55 5.29 28.79
N ASN A 110 15.98 6.47 29.00
CA ASN A 110 14.60 6.65 29.45
C ASN A 110 13.59 6.75 28.30
N ARG A 111 14.06 6.65 27.04
CA ARG A 111 13.19 6.65 25.87
C ARG A 111 12.54 5.30 25.63
N HIS A 112 11.32 5.35 25.09
CA HIS A 112 10.51 4.17 24.84
C HIS A 112 10.21 4.02 23.35
N LEU A 113 10.36 2.81 22.83
CA LEU A 113 9.95 2.48 21.48
C LEU A 113 8.69 1.65 21.52
N LEU A 114 7.66 2.08 20.80
CA LEU A 114 6.43 1.30 20.69
C LEU A 114 6.67 0.10 19.80
N VAL A 115 6.33 -1.09 20.30
CA VAL A 115 6.44 -2.34 19.55
C VAL A 115 5.04 -2.91 19.36
N ASN A 116 4.63 -3.05 18.11
CA ASN A 116 3.49 -3.87 17.76
C ASN A 116 3.94 -5.34 17.72
N ARG A 117 3.57 -6.08 18.75
CA ARG A 117 4.00 -7.48 18.97
C ARG A 117 3.22 -8.48 18.13
N GLY A 118 2.16 -8.06 17.45
CA GLY A 118 1.33 -8.92 16.60
C GLY A 118 -0.11 -9.04 17.06
N TRP A 119 -0.83 -9.93 16.38
CA TRP A 119 -2.24 -10.20 16.56
C TRP A 119 -2.52 -11.32 17.55
N VAL A 120 -3.50 -11.12 18.42
CA VAL A 120 -4.05 -12.11 19.34
C VAL A 120 -5.55 -12.29 19.11
N ALA A 121 -6.02 -13.53 19.18
CA ALA A 121 -7.44 -13.85 19.01
C ALA A 121 -8.26 -13.37 20.22
N ALA A 122 -9.46 -12.87 19.98
CA ALA A 122 -10.41 -12.62 21.06
C ALA A 122 -10.88 -13.94 21.69
N VAL A 123 -11.09 -13.93 23.01
CA VAL A 123 -11.66 -15.04 23.77
C VAL A 123 -12.98 -14.54 24.35
N ASN A 124 -14.10 -15.14 23.95
CA ASN A 124 -15.45 -14.70 24.37
C ASN A 124 -15.71 -13.20 24.14
N ASN A 125 -15.29 -12.65 23.00
CA ASN A 125 -15.35 -11.21 22.67
C ASN A 125 -14.52 -10.28 23.58
N HIS A 126 -13.61 -10.84 24.39
CA HIS A 126 -12.69 -10.07 25.21
C HIS A 126 -11.23 -10.31 24.80
N PRO A 127 -10.31 -9.39 25.12
CA PRO A 127 -8.89 -9.64 24.99
C PRO A 127 -8.44 -10.86 25.80
N PRO A 128 -7.53 -11.69 25.27
CA PRO A 128 -6.90 -12.73 26.06
C PRO A 128 -5.90 -12.13 27.05
N ALA A 129 -5.48 -12.93 28.02
CA ALA A 129 -4.32 -12.59 28.84
C ALA A 129 -3.07 -12.47 27.96
N ILE A 130 -2.34 -11.36 28.12
CA ILE A 130 -1.14 -11.06 27.33
C ILE A 130 0.08 -11.23 28.22
N GLU A 131 0.84 -12.29 27.99
CA GLU A 131 2.11 -12.49 28.66
C GLU A 131 3.17 -11.56 28.08
N THR A 132 3.88 -10.86 28.97
CA THR A 132 4.96 -9.95 28.60
C THR A 132 6.22 -10.41 29.33
N PRO A 133 7.30 -10.73 28.61
CA PRO A 133 8.51 -11.24 29.23
C PRO A 133 9.12 -10.18 30.15
N THR A 134 9.64 -10.64 31.27
CA THR A 134 10.37 -9.82 32.23
C THR A 134 11.86 -9.84 31.92
N GLY A 135 12.51 -8.68 31.99
CA GLY A 135 13.96 -8.55 31.79
C GLY A 135 14.36 -8.05 30.40
N PRO A 136 15.67 -7.97 30.13
CA PRO A 136 16.21 -7.43 28.90
C PRO A 136 15.96 -8.37 27.71
N ILE A 137 15.57 -7.78 26.58
CA ILE A 137 15.26 -8.47 25.33
C ILE A 137 15.80 -7.68 24.14
N THR A 138 16.24 -8.39 23.11
CA THR A 138 16.55 -7.83 21.80
C THR A 138 15.45 -8.18 20.82
N LEU A 139 14.89 -7.18 20.16
CA LEU A 139 13.80 -7.31 19.20
C LEU A 139 14.24 -6.79 17.84
N SER A 140 13.69 -7.39 16.79
CA SER A 140 13.82 -6.91 15.42
C SER A 140 12.43 -6.61 14.85
N GLY A 141 12.37 -5.70 13.88
CA GLY A 141 11.12 -5.39 13.20
C GLY A 141 11.24 -4.30 12.15
N GLU A 142 10.15 -4.11 11.40
CA GLU A 142 10.06 -3.06 10.39
C GLU A 142 9.46 -1.78 10.97
N THR A 143 9.97 -0.63 10.56
CA THR A 143 9.41 0.67 10.95
C THR A 143 8.00 0.84 10.41
N ASN A 144 7.10 1.34 11.26
CA ASN A 144 5.78 1.81 10.87
C ASN A 144 5.48 3.14 11.57
N ILE A 145 5.03 4.12 10.80
CA ILE A 145 4.49 5.37 11.34
C ILE A 145 2.97 5.24 11.28
N PRO A 146 2.29 5.10 12.43
CA PRO A 146 0.85 4.94 12.43
C PRO A 146 0.20 6.25 11.99
N SER A 147 -0.67 6.16 10.99
CA SER A 147 -1.48 7.29 10.52
C SER A 147 -2.91 7.17 11.06
N PRO A 148 -3.55 8.29 11.43
CA PRO A 148 -4.94 8.27 11.81
C PRO A 148 -5.83 7.81 10.65
N PRO A 149 -7.02 7.24 10.96
CA PRO A 149 -8.01 6.96 9.94
C PRO A 149 -8.51 8.25 9.30
N ALA A 150 -9.03 8.16 8.07
CA ALA A 150 -9.62 9.31 7.37
C ALA A 150 -10.82 9.93 8.11
N ILE A 151 -11.48 9.14 8.94
CA ILE A 151 -12.54 9.58 9.86
C ILE A 151 -12.17 9.07 11.24
N GLU A 152 -11.87 10.00 12.14
CA GLU A 152 -11.65 9.71 13.54
C GLU A 152 -12.98 9.71 14.28
N LEU A 153 -13.34 8.57 14.85
CA LEU A 153 -14.41 8.49 15.83
C LEU A 153 -13.81 8.78 17.19
N GLU A 154 -14.47 9.62 17.99
CA GLU A 154 -14.10 9.81 19.39
C GLU A 154 -14.16 8.47 20.15
N PHE A 155 -13.17 8.26 21.00
CA PHE A 155 -13.12 7.10 21.88
C PHE A 155 -12.45 7.49 23.21
N ASP A 156 -12.74 6.73 24.27
CA ASP A 156 -12.15 7.00 25.58
C ASP A 156 -10.66 6.67 25.57
N LEU A 157 -9.85 7.72 25.47
CA LEU A 157 -8.39 7.65 25.50
C LEU A 157 -7.83 7.43 26.91
N HIS A 158 -8.56 7.76 27.96
CA HIS A 158 -8.00 7.87 29.32
C HIS A 158 -8.30 6.64 30.17
N ASN A 159 -9.49 6.06 30.05
CA ASN A 159 -9.93 4.96 30.91
C ASN A 159 -9.94 3.60 30.22
N SER A 160 -9.45 3.52 28.97
CA SER A 160 -9.44 2.28 28.19
C SER A 160 -8.07 2.00 27.60
N ILE A 161 -7.65 0.74 27.67
CA ILE A 161 -6.50 0.20 26.92
C ILE A 161 -6.91 -0.37 25.56
N LEU A 162 -8.20 -0.32 25.21
CA LEU A 162 -8.76 -0.83 23.97
C LEU A 162 -9.03 0.32 23.00
N TRP A 163 -8.14 0.48 22.02
CA TRP A 163 -8.17 1.61 21.09
C TRP A 163 -8.53 1.17 19.68
N PRO A 164 -9.36 1.91 18.93
CA PRO A 164 -9.65 1.58 17.53
C PRO A 164 -8.46 1.83 16.60
N PHE A 165 -7.61 2.81 16.94
CA PHE A 165 -6.40 3.15 16.21
C PHE A 165 -5.34 3.74 17.15
N LEU A 166 -4.10 3.80 16.67
CA LEU A 166 -2.97 4.37 17.39
C LEU A 166 -2.56 5.66 16.67
N THR A 167 -2.41 6.76 17.42
CA THR A 167 -1.56 7.88 17.00
C THR A 167 -0.47 8.06 18.06
N LEU A 168 0.70 8.51 17.65
CA LEU A 168 1.81 8.74 18.57
C LEU A 168 1.49 9.86 19.57
N GLU A 169 0.70 10.84 19.15
CA GLU A 169 0.21 11.94 19.99
C GLU A 169 -0.73 11.44 21.09
N ASN A 170 -1.76 10.68 20.73
CA ASN A 170 -2.70 10.11 21.70
C ASN A 170 -1.98 9.22 22.72
N TYR A 171 -1.03 8.39 22.24
CA TYR A 171 -0.25 7.55 23.13
C TYR A 171 0.60 8.37 24.12
N ARG A 172 1.29 9.42 23.64
CA ARG A 172 2.09 10.30 24.52
C ARG A 172 1.22 10.96 25.58
N ALA A 173 0.04 11.47 25.20
CA ALA A 173 -0.89 12.11 26.12
C ALA A 173 -1.41 11.13 27.18
N TRP A 174 -1.76 9.89 26.78
CA TRP A 174 -2.25 8.86 27.69
C TRP A 174 -1.18 8.32 28.64
N SER A 175 0.01 7.99 28.13
CA SER A 175 1.02 7.26 28.90
C SER A 175 2.01 8.17 29.63
N GLY A 176 2.16 9.43 29.20
CA GLY A 176 3.20 10.35 29.68
C GLY A 176 4.64 9.90 29.38
N LEU A 177 4.83 8.94 28.48
CA LEU A 177 6.16 8.39 28.17
C LEU A 177 6.82 9.20 27.05
N ASP A 178 8.14 9.41 27.16
CA ASP A 178 8.94 9.87 26.02
C ASP A 178 9.11 8.71 25.02
N ILE A 179 8.41 8.81 23.89
CA ILE A 179 8.42 7.80 22.83
C ILE A 179 9.11 8.30 21.56
N PHE A 180 9.74 7.36 20.83
CA PHE A 180 10.22 7.60 19.48
C PHE A 180 9.08 7.98 18.52
N PRO A 181 9.37 8.74 17.44
CA PRO A 181 8.36 9.19 16.47
C PRO A 181 7.93 8.10 15.48
N PHE A 182 8.01 6.82 15.87
CA PHE A 182 7.63 5.66 15.06
C PHE A 182 7.36 4.44 15.95
N VAL A 183 6.78 3.41 15.34
CA VAL A 183 6.49 2.10 15.94
C VAL A 183 7.31 1.05 15.19
N ILE A 184 7.68 -0.04 15.86
CA ILE A 184 8.21 -1.23 15.19
C ILE A 184 7.10 -2.28 15.05
N LEU A 185 6.90 -2.79 13.83
CA LEU A 185 6.19 -4.03 13.57
C LEU A 185 7.14 -5.18 13.83
N GLN A 186 6.97 -5.88 14.94
CA GLN A 186 7.90 -6.91 15.37
C GLN A 186 8.03 -8.00 14.28
N SER A 187 9.25 -8.41 13.96
CA SER A 187 9.48 -9.42 12.92
C SER A 187 8.93 -10.80 13.33
N PRO A 188 8.48 -11.62 12.36
CA PRO A 188 7.97 -12.98 12.64
C PRO A 188 8.96 -13.92 13.32
N ASP A 189 10.27 -13.72 13.09
CA ASP A 189 11.40 -14.46 13.67
C ASP A 189 11.86 -13.91 15.03
N SER A 190 11.41 -12.71 15.41
CA SER A 190 11.72 -12.11 16.70
C SER A 190 10.96 -12.81 17.84
N PRO A 191 11.58 -13.01 19.03
CA PRO A 191 10.97 -13.79 20.12
C PRO A 191 9.84 -13.01 20.84
N HIS A 192 8.95 -13.72 21.55
CA HIS A 192 7.92 -13.11 22.42
C HIS A 192 6.88 -12.19 21.74
N GLY A 193 6.54 -12.44 20.49
CA GLY A 193 5.37 -11.83 19.85
C GLY A 193 4.28 -12.83 19.48
N PHE A 194 3.26 -12.32 18.80
CA PHE A 194 2.01 -13.02 18.49
C PHE A 194 1.85 -13.23 16.98
N GLY A 195 0.61 -13.35 16.48
CA GLY A 195 0.35 -13.52 15.05
C GLY A 195 0.87 -12.34 14.22
N ARG A 196 2.01 -12.51 13.55
CA ARG A 196 2.73 -11.44 12.82
C ARG A 196 2.62 -11.60 11.30
N ALA A 197 1.39 -11.58 10.82
CA ALA A 197 1.11 -11.53 9.38
C ALA A 197 0.93 -10.09 8.93
N TRP A 198 2.02 -9.32 8.92
CA TRP A 198 1.99 -7.95 8.43
C TRP A 198 1.62 -7.97 6.94
N ALA A 199 0.58 -7.24 6.56
CA ALA A 199 0.25 -7.08 5.15
C ALA A 199 1.47 -6.45 4.47
N SER A 200 2.17 -7.24 3.66
CA SER A 200 3.27 -6.72 2.86
C SER A 200 2.64 -5.75 1.86
N ALA A 201 2.77 -4.45 2.11
CA ALA A 201 2.30 -3.39 1.24
C ALA A 201 3.21 -3.29 0.00
N ARG A 202 3.53 -4.43 -0.64
CA ARG A 202 4.26 -4.43 -1.90
C ARG A 202 3.37 -3.70 -2.90
N PRO A 203 3.77 -2.52 -3.39
CA PRO A 203 2.93 -1.79 -4.31
C PRO A 203 2.80 -2.61 -5.59
N GLY A 204 1.60 -3.10 -5.89
CA GLY A 204 1.36 -3.95 -7.05
C GLY A 204 1.43 -3.14 -8.35
N GLU A 205 2.49 -3.33 -9.14
CA GLU A 205 2.63 -2.68 -10.46
C GLU A 205 1.71 -3.29 -11.53
N GLY A 206 1.36 -4.59 -11.39
CA GLY A 206 0.68 -5.36 -12.43
C GLY A 206 -0.68 -4.80 -12.83
N MET A 207 -1.42 -4.21 -11.87
CA MET A 207 -2.70 -3.57 -12.15
C MET A 207 -2.54 -2.39 -13.12
N HIS A 208 -1.53 -1.54 -12.91
CA HIS A 208 -1.27 -0.38 -13.76
C HIS A 208 -0.79 -0.80 -15.15
N LEU A 209 0.05 -1.85 -15.24
CA LEU A 209 0.47 -2.40 -16.52
C LEU A 209 -0.72 -2.97 -17.33
N GLY A 210 -1.64 -3.68 -16.66
CA GLY A 210 -2.87 -4.18 -17.29
C GLY A 210 -3.72 -3.05 -17.86
N TYR A 211 -3.91 -1.97 -17.09
CA TYR A 211 -4.63 -0.79 -17.58
C TYR A 211 -3.91 -0.07 -18.73
N ALA A 212 -2.58 0.00 -18.72
CA ALA A 212 -1.83 0.58 -19.84
C ALA A 212 -2.09 -0.20 -21.14
N ILE A 213 -2.02 -1.54 -21.10
CA ILE A 213 -2.35 -2.41 -22.24
C ILE A 213 -3.78 -2.16 -22.70
N GLN A 214 -4.73 -2.06 -21.77
CA GLN A 214 -6.13 -1.78 -22.09
C GLN A 214 -6.31 -0.45 -22.83
N TRP A 215 -5.66 0.63 -22.38
CA TRP A 215 -5.74 1.93 -23.04
C TRP A 215 -5.13 1.90 -24.45
N PHE A 216 -3.97 1.27 -24.63
CA PHE A 216 -3.38 1.10 -25.95
C PHE A 216 -4.25 0.22 -26.86
N ALA A 217 -4.88 -0.82 -26.33
CA ALA A 217 -5.82 -1.66 -27.07
C ALA A 217 -7.05 -0.86 -27.54
N PHE A 218 -7.59 0.04 -26.72
CA PHE A 218 -8.68 0.94 -27.14
C PHE A 218 -8.24 1.91 -28.24
N GLY A 219 -7.02 2.43 -28.18
CA GLY A 219 -6.42 3.21 -29.26
C GLY A 219 -6.33 2.43 -30.58
N LEU A 220 -5.77 1.21 -30.52
CA LEU A 220 -5.65 0.32 -31.69
C LEU A 220 -7.01 -0.10 -32.25
N LEU A 221 -7.97 -0.45 -31.39
CA LEU A 221 -9.31 -0.81 -31.80
C LEU A 221 -10.03 0.36 -32.48
N SER A 222 -9.90 1.57 -31.93
CA SER A 222 -10.49 2.78 -32.52
C SER A 222 -9.90 3.07 -33.91
N LEU A 223 -8.58 2.91 -34.06
CA LEU A 223 -7.89 3.03 -35.35
C LEU A 223 -8.36 1.94 -36.33
N ALA A 224 -8.46 0.69 -35.91
CA ALA A 224 -8.90 -0.42 -36.75
C ALA A 224 -10.36 -0.26 -37.21
N LEU A 225 -11.25 0.17 -36.32
CA LEU A 225 -12.64 0.48 -36.64
C LEU A 225 -12.72 1.64 -37.62
N TRP A 226 -11.97 2.72 -37.42
CA TRP A 226 -11.92 3.83 -38.36
C TRP A 226 -11.38 3.42 -39.73
N LEU A 227 -10.32 2.62 -39.79
CA LEU A 227 -9.79 2.08 -41.05
C LEU A 227 -10.84 1.24 -41.77
N ARG A 228 -11.49 0.31 -41.06
CA ARG A 228 -12.56 -0.52 -41.61
C ARG A 228 -13.71 0.34 -42.15
N LEU A 229 -14.17 1.34 -41.40
CA LEU A 229 -15.27 2.22 -41.80
C LEU A 229 -14.88 3.15 -42.95
N SER A 230 -13.60 3.46 -43.09
CA SER A 230 -13.07 4.26 -44.20
C SER A 230 -12.82 3.43 -45.46
N LEU A 231 -12.86 2.10 -45.38
CA LEU A 231 -12.76 1.20 -46.53
C LEU A 231 -14.16 0.82 -47.03
N THR A 232 -14.52 1.25 -48.23
CA THR A 232 -15.79 0.90 -48.89
C THR A 232 -15.53 -0.10 -50.03
N ARG A 233 -16.50 -0.98 -50.31
CA ARG A 233 -16.43 -1.90 -51.46
C ARG A 233 -17.03 -1.21 -52.69
N LEU A 234 -16.31 -1.21 -53.80
CA LEU A 234 -16.75 -0.58 -55.07
C LEU A 234 -18.14 -1.04 -55.57
N SER A 235 -18.58 -2.25 -55.21
CA SER A 235 -19.86 -2.80 -55.67
C SER A 235 -21.10 -2.05 -55.17
N SER A 236 -21.01 -1.26 -54.10
CA SER A 236 -22.15 -0.49 -53.57
C SER A 236 -22.38 0.86 -54.26
N LEU A 237 -21.43 1.34 -55.07
CA LEU A 237 -21.53 2.64 -55.74
C LEU A 237 -22.17 2.55 -57.14
N VAL A 238 -22.11 1.37 -57.78
CA VAL A 238 -22.76 1.13 -59.08
C VAL A 238 -24.29 1.17 -58.92
N THR A 239 -24.83 0.51 -57.90
CA THR A 239 -26.28 0.47 -57.63
C THR A 239 -26.87 1.81 -57.22
N ALA A 240 -26.09 2.69 -56.58
CA ALA A 240 -26.55 4.03 -56.16
C ALA A 240 -26.56 5.06 -57.30
N LYS A 241 -25.74 4.85 -58.35
CA LYS A 241 -25.71 5.69 -59.55
C LYS A 241 -26.76 5.29 -60.58
N GLU A 242 -27.24 4.05 -60.54
CA GLU A 242 -28.25 3.52 -61.48
C GLU A 242 -29.70 3.81 -61.03
N ASN A 243 -29.91 4.16 -59.75
CA ASN A 243 -31.21 4.55 -59.18
C ASN A 243 -31.40 6.07 -59.00
N ARG A 244 -30.62 6.89 -59.72
CA ARG A 244 -30.72 8.36 -59.75
C ARG A 244 -30.89 8.83 -61.19
#